data_AF-A0A3C0NRX9-F1
#
_entry.id   AF-A0A3C0NRX9-F1
#
_cell.length_a   1.000
_cell.length_b   1.000
_cell.length_c   1.000
_cell.angle_alpha   90.00
_cell.angle_beta   90.00
_cell.angle_gamma   90.00
#
_symmetry.space_group_name_H-M   'P 1'
#
loop_
_entity.id
_entity.type
_entity.pdbx_description
1 polymer ?
#
loop_
_entity_poly.entity_id
_entity_poly.type
_entity_poly.pdbx_seq_one_letter_code
_entity_poly.pdbx_strand_id
1 'polypeptide(L)'
;VGRVHTELDDDSIARSVYLYEGLGSPAWQLFAQAIDNVSKNKPSQNRFESGATGNAEASYALFRKDQRRVNFLGPPGHFLRISYVQVLNGEFIKGLFENKIVLVGATALGMNDLLTTPVSGLGLPMSGVEFHANVLESIRKHQLIQFSPVWLTTILVMIVAVLPLLWMPKLSALWAFLSTLCFMMLITIFSGLLPKLIGVWIPPSAALVSLLLAYPIWSWRKLEAAQKFLDFELEYLKQNLVALPTHAGGVSLDGYDKFDTRIAQVRIASQQLRFLQNDRKETLAFISHDLRAPLASALMALEQESRLSTRLHKSLSQALSLAEDFLQASRAEMIEVSSFNEIDFAGLVHQAVDDAYDAAILKSIVLQREIVEGIVWVRGNFGLLHRALLNLILNAV
;
A
#
# COMPACT_ATOMS: atom_id res chain seq x y z
N VAL A 1 -2.69 -22.46 -55.35
CA VAL A 1 -3.31 -21.17 -54.97
C VAL A 1 -3.73 -21.33 -53.51
N GLY A 2 -3.28 -20.44 -52.63
CA GLY A 2 -3.44 -20.62 -51.18
C GLY A 2 -4.88 -20.43 -50.70
N ARG A 3 -5.08 -20.62 -49.40
CA ARG A 3 -6.40 -20.63 -48.77
C ARG A 3 -6.84 -19.25 -48.27
N VAL A 4 -8.12 -18.92 -48.49
CA VAL A 4 -8.76 -17.62 -48.19
C VAL A 4 -9.60 -17.65 -46.90
N HIS A 5 -9.91 -18.82 -46.34
CA HIS A 5 -10.74 -18.89 -45.13
C HIS A 5 -10.09 -18.20 -43.93
N THR A 6 -10.87 -17.33 -43.29
CA THR A 6 -10.53 -16.60 -42.07
C THR A 6 -11.35 -17.17 -40.91
N GLU A 7 -10.69 -17.60 -39.84
CA GLU A 7 -11.36 -18.04 -38.62
C GLU A 7 -11.79 -16.83 -37.79
N LEU A 8 -13.00 -16.89 -37.25
CA LEU A 8 -13.48 -15.94 -36.26
C LEU A 8 -13.11 -16.48 -34.88
N ASP A 9 -12.62 -15.60 -34.01
CA ASP A 9 -12.42 -15.94 -32.61
C ASP A 9 -13.77 -16.16 -31.88
N ASP A 10 -13.74 -16.65 -30.64
CA ASP A 10 -14.94 -16.95 -29.83
C ASP A 10 -15.91 -15.76 -29.69
N ASP A 11 -15.40 -14.53 -29.84
CA ASP A 11 -16.14 -13.27 -29.82
C ASP A 11 -16.68 -12.85 -31.21
N SER A 12 -16.60 -13.72 -32.22
CA SER A 12 -16.96 -13.46 -33.62
C SER A 12 -16.15 -12.34 -34.30
N ILE A 13 -14.93 -12.06 -33.80
CA ILE A 13 -14.02 -11.07 -34.37
C ILE A 13 -12.89 -11.76 -35.12
N ALA A 14 -12.64 -11.34 -36.36
CA ALA A 14 -11.49 -11.77 -37.14
C ALA A 14 -10.23 -11.00 -36.71
N ARG A 15 -9.34 -11.63 -35.93
CA ARG A 15 -8.04 -11.05 -35.53
C ARG A 15 -6.84 -11.97 -35.81
N SER A 16 -7.07 -13.23 -36.17
CA SER A 16 -6.01 -14.21 -36.35
C SER A 16 -6.13 -15.01 -37.65
N VAL A 17 -4.99 -15.52 -38.10
CA VAL A 17 -4.86 -16.38 -39.28
C VAL A 17 -3.87 -17.50 -38.98
N TYR A 18 -4.07 -18.67 -39.59
CA TYR A 18 -3.08 -19.74 -39.58
C TYR A 18 -2.27 -19.68 -40.87
N LEU A 19 -0.95 -19.83 -40.75
CA LEU A 19 -0.09 -19.87 -41.92
C LEU A 19 -0.29 -21.16 -42.72
N TYR A 20 -0.63 -22.25 -42.04
CA TYR A 20 -0.85 -23.57 -42.64
C TYR A 20 -2.08 -24.25 -42.05
N GLU A 21 -2.89 -24.85 -42.93
CA GLU A 21 -4.09 -25.58 -42.53
C GLU A 21 -4.41 -26.70 -43.53
N GLY A 22 -5.02 -27.78 -43.06
CA GLY A 22 -5.51 -28.84 -43.95
C GLY A 22 -6.15 -30.00 -43.22
N LEU A 23 -6.73 -30.93 -43.99
CA LEU A 23 -7.37 -32.14 -43.46
C LEU A 23 -6.31 -33.24 -43.30
N GLY A 24 -6.22 -33.84 -42.11
CA GLY A 24 -5.22 -34.84 -41.76
C GLY A 24 -3.78 -34.31 -41.60
N SER A 25 -3.47 -33.17 -42.23
CA SER A 25 -2.17 -32.50 -42.17
C SER A 25 -2.30 -31.02 -42.52
N PRO A 26 -1.47 -30.12 -41.95
CA PRO A 26 -1.49 -28.68 -42.26
C PRO A 26 -0.82 -28.40 -43.61
N ALA A 27 -1.43 -28.89 -44.69
CA ALA A 27 -0.82 -28.89 -46.02
C ALA A 27 -1.01 -27.57 -46.78
N TRP A 28 -2.14 -26.88 -46.61
CA TRP A 28 -2.46 -25.70 -47.41
C TRP A 28 -1.94 -24.42 -46.76
N GLN A 29 -1.09 -23.72 -47.53
CA GLN A 29 -0.57 -22.41 -47.16
C GLN A 29 -1.64 -21.31 -47.28
N LEU A 30 -1.54 -20.30 -46.43
CA LEU A 30 -2.37 -19.09 -46.48
C LEU A 30 -2.24 -18.34 -47.82
N PHE A 31 -3.36 -17.87 -48.36
CA PHE A 31 -3.44 -17.14 -49.64
C PHE A 31 -2.48 -15.94 -49.71
N ALA A 32 -2.44 -15.13 -48.66
CA ALA A 32 -1.57 -13.97 -48.57
C ALA A 32 -0.07 -14.35 -48.64
N GLN A 33 0.32 -15.47 -48.02
CA GLN A 33 1.70 -15.95 -48.08
C GLN A 33 2.05 -16.47 -49.49
N ALA A 34 1.10 -17.12 -50.16
CA ALA A 34 1.27 -17.57 -51.53
C ALA A 34 1.44 -16.41 -52.52
N ILE A 35 0.69 -15.31 -52.33
CA ILE A 35 0.83 -14.08 -53.11
C ILE A 35 2.19 -13.43 -52.87
N ASP A 36 2.62 -13.30 -51.61
CA ASP A 36 3.92 -12.70 -51.28
C ASP A 36 5.06 -13.45 -51.97
N ASN A 37 5.06 -14.78 -51.93
CA ASN A 37 6.03 -15.63 -52.60
C ASN A 37 6.05 -15.44 -54.12
N VAL A 38 4.88 -15.34 -54.77
CA VAL A 38 4.77 -15.05 -56.20
C VAL A 38 5.29 -13.64 -56.52
N SER A 39 4.94 -12.64 -55.71
CA SER A 39 5.39 -11.26 -55.89
C SER A 39 6.92 -11.11 -55.77
N LYS A 40 7.57 -11.98 -55.00
CA LYS A 40 9.02 -12.07 -54.84
C LYS A 40 9.71 -12.92 -55.91
N ASN A 41 8.99 -13.33 -56.97
CA ASN A 41 9.47 -14.26 -58.01
C ASN A 41 9.96 -15.62 -57.44
N LYS A 42 9.35 -16.08 -56.33
CA LYS A 42 9.67 -17.36 -55.68
C LYS A 42 8.42 -18.27 -55.56
N PRO A 43 7.71 -18.57 -56.66
CA PRO A 43 6.50 -19.39 -56.61
C PRO A 43 6.77 -20.83 -56.13
N SER A 44 8.00 -21.33 -56.28
CA SER A 44 8.43 -22.66 -55.79
C SER A 44 8.44 -22.77 -54.26
N GLN A 45 8.36 -21.66 -53.53
CA GLN A 45 8.22 -21.66 -52.07
C GLN A 45 6.78 -21.94 -51.62
N ASN A 46 5.81 -21.92 -52.54
CA ASN A 46 4.45 -22.32 -52.23
C ASN A 46 4.40 -23.84 -52.11
N ARG A 47 4.37 -24.32 -50.87
CA ARG A 47 4.42 -25.76 -50.57
C ARG A 47 3.05 -26.26 -50.13
N PHE A 48 2.73 -27.46 -50.58
CA PHE A 48 1.67 -28.29 -50.04
C PHE A 48 2.33 -29.44 -49.27
N GLU A 49 2.52 -29.29 -47.96
CA GLU A 49 3.15 -30.32 -47.14
C GLU A 49 2.09 -31.37 -46.74
N SER A 50 1.96 -32.43 -47.54
CA SER A 50 1.12 -33.58 -47.18
C SER A 50 1.90 -34.51 -46.25
N GLY A 51 1.87 -34.21 -44.95
CA GLY A 51 2.34 -35.12 -43.92
C GLY A 51 1.20 -36.01 -43.48
N ALA A 52 0.90 -37.08 -44.23
CA ALA A 52 -0.11 -38.04 -43.81
C ALA A 52 0.29 -38.64 -42.45
N THR A 53 -0.37 -38.19 -41.38
CA THR A 53 -0.34 -38.92 -40.12
C THR A 53 -1.16 -40.19 -40.37
N GLY A 54 -0.54 -41.36 -40.27
CA GLY A 54 -1.09 -42.66 -40.72
C GLY A 54 -2.37 -43.15 -40.03
N ASN A 55 -3.10 -42.28 -39.31
CA ASN A 55 -4.37 -42.60 -38.67
C ASN A 55 -5.55 -42.19 -39.57
N ALA A 56 -6.34 -43.18 -39.99
CA ALA A 56 -7.53 -42.98 -40.82
C ALA A 56 -8.58 -42.06 -40.17
N GLU A 57 -8.71 -42.07 -38.83
CA GLU A 57 -9.61 -41.17 -38.10
C GLU A 57 -9.11 -39.71 -38.08
N ALA A 58 -7.78 -39.51 -38.03
CA ALA A 58 -7.19 -38.17 -38.09
C ALA A 58 -7.27 -37.56 -39.50
N SER A 59 -7.49 -38.37 -40.54
CA SER A 59 -7.49 -37.92 -41.94
C SER A 59 -8.58 -36.89 -42.27
N TYR A 60 -9.67 -36.86 -41.49
CA TYR A 60 -10.76 -35.89 -41.64
C TYR A 60 -10.71 -34.76 -40.61
N ALA A 61 -9.77 -34.79 -39.66
CA ALA A 61 -9.60 -33.73 -38.69
C ALA A 61 -8.89 -32.54 -39.34
N LEU A 62 -9.33 -31.33 -39.01
CA LEU A 62 -8.74 -30.09 -39.48
C LEU A 62 -7.51 -29.75 -38.63
N PHE A 63 -6.32 -29.90 -39.22
CA PHE A 63 -5.06 -29.54 -38.60
C PHE A 63 -4.66 -28.12 -38.98
N ARG A 64 -4.31 -27.35 -37.96
CA ARG A 64 -3.94 -25.94 -38.09
C ARG A 64 -2.58 -25.71 -37.44
N LYS A 65 -1.74 -24.91 -38.07
CA LYS A 65 -0.38 -24.64 -37.58
C LYS A 65 -0.03 -23.18 -37.73
N ASP A 66 0.81 -22.71 -36.79
CA ASP A 66 1.37 -21.36 -36.79
C ASP A 66 0.29 -20.28 -36.83
N GLN A 67 -0.57 -20.26 -35.81
CA GLN A 67 -1.50 -19.16 -35.60
C GLN A 67 -0.70 -17.86 -35.39
N ARG A 68 -1.13 -16.81 -36.07
CA ARG A 68 -0.58 -15.45 -35.98
C ARG A 68 -1.73 -14.45 -35.91
N ARG A 69 -1.56 -13.38 -35.14
CA ARG A 69 -2.49 -12.24 -35.12
C ARG A 69 -2.11 -11.22 -36.19
N VAL A 70 -3.13 -10.64 -36.80
CA VAL A 70 -2.98 -9.67 -37.88
C VAL A 70 -2.74 -8.28 -37.28
N ASN A 71 -1.72 -7.58 -37.77
CA ASN A 71 -1.48 -6.19 -37.41
C ASN A 71 -2.20 -5.29 -38.42
N PHE A 72 -3.40 -4.85 -38.07
CA PHE A 72 -4.21 -4.00 -38.94
C PHE A 72 -3.56 -2.62 -39.11
N LEU A 73 -3.45 -2.16 -40.35
CA LEU A 73 -2.86 -0.85 -40.67
C LEU A 73 -3.81 0.31 -40.39
N GLY A 74 -5.12 0.05 -40.42
CA GLY A 74 -6.13 1.07 -40.21
C GLY A 74 -7.55 0.51 -40.24
N PRO A 75 -8.56 1.39 -40.06
CA PRO A 75 -9.97 1.03 -40.16
C PRO A 75 -10.37 0.64 -41.59
N PRO A 76 -11.56 0.06 -41.79
CA PRO A 76 -12.09 -0.27 -43.13
C PRO A 76 -12.04 0.93 -44.09
N GLY A 77 -11.65 0.68 -45.35
CA GLY A 77 -11.40 1.71 -46.36
C GLY A 77 -9.97 2.27 -46.35
N HIS A 78 -9.02 1.64 -45.66
CA HIS A 78 -7.63 2.11 -45.60
C HIS A 78 -6.88 1.94 -46.93
N PHE A 79 -7.21 0.89 -47.68
CA PHE A 79 -6.60 0.63 -48.99
C PHE A 79 -7.37 1.32 -50.12
N LEU A 80 -6.64 1.79 -51.14
CA LEU A 80 -7.24 2.34 -52.36
C LEU A 80 -8.10 1.27 -53.05
N ARG A 81 -9.38 1.59 -53.26
CA ARG A 81 -10.36 0.73 -53.93
C ARG A 81 -10.88 1.39 -55.21
N ILE A 82 -11.01 0.60 -56.27
CA ILE A 82 -11.61 1.01 -57.53
C ILE A 82 -12.65 -0.02 -57.91
N SER A 83 -13.81 0.43 -58.39
CA SER A 83 -14.84 -0.49 -58.87
C SER A 83 -14.31 -1.30 -60.05
N TYR A 84 -14.50 -2.62 -60.03
CA TYR A 84 -14.06 -3.48 -61.12
C TYR A 84 -14.68 -3.06 -62.47
N VAL A 85 -15.91 -2.55 -62.45
CA VAL A 85 -16.58 -2.02 -63.65
C VAL A 85 -15.85 -0.80 -64.23
N GLN A 86 -15.34 0.10 -63.38
CA GLN A 86 -14.55 1.25 -63.82
C GLN A 86 -13.24 0.82 -64.48
N VAL A 87 -12.60 -0.23 -63.95
CA VAL A 87 -11.40 -0.81 -64.56
C VAL A 87 -11.70 -1.40 -65.94
N LEU A 88 -12.82 -2.11 -66.09
CA LEU A 88 -13.27 -2.64 -67.39
C LEU A 88 -13.57 -1.54 -68.41
N ASN A 89 -14.11 -0.40 -67.96
CA ASN A 89 -14.37 0.76 -68.80
C ASN A 89 -13.12 1.61 -69.11
N GLY A 90 -11.96 1.29 -68.53
CA GLY A 90 -10.74 2.08 -68.67
C GLY A 90 -10.74 3.40 -67.88
N GLU A 91 -11.63 3.55 -66.90
CA GLU A 91 -11.79 4.74 -66.05
C GLU A 91 -10.76 4.76 -64.91
N PHE A 92 -9.46 4.74 -65.25
CA PHE A 92 -8.38 4.86 -64.27
C PHE A 92 -7.15 5.54 -64.88
N ILE A 93 -6.30 6.08 -64.02
CA ILE A 93 -5.06 6.76 -64.43
C ILE A 93 -4.05 5.72 -64.96
N LYS A 94 -3.48 5.94 -66.14
CA LYS A 94 -2.44 5.07 -66.70
C LYS A 94 -1.25 4.94 -65.73
N GLY A 95 -0.78 3.71 -65.52
CA GLY A 95 0.30 3.40 -64.57
C GLY A 95 -0.16 3.17 -63.12
N LEU A 96 -1.44 3.32 -62.79
CA LEU A 96 -1.92 3.16 -61.41
C LEU A 96 -1.60 1.78 -60.79
N PHE A 97 -1.70 0.73 -61.61
CA PHE A 97 -1.47 -0.66 -61.19
C PHE A 97 -0.03 -1.14 -61.36
N GLU A 98 0.86 -0.31 -61.92
CA GLU A 98 2.23 -0.69 -62.21
C GLU A 98 3.01 -0.98 -60.91
N ASN A 99 3.70 -2.13 -60.86
CA ASN A 99 4.45 -2.60 -59.70
C ASN A 99 3.63 -2.74 -58.40
N LYS A 100 2.30 -2.88 -58.50
CA LYS A 100 1.41 -3.09 -57.36
C LYS A 100 0.78 -4.47 -57.37
N ILE A 101 0.53 -4.99 -56.17
CA ILE A 101 -0.31 -6.18 -55.99
C ILE A 101 -1.76 -5.70 -55.97
N VAL A 102 -2.55 -6.15 -56.94
CA VAL A 102 -3.98 -5.82 -57.04
C VAL A 102 -4.79 -7.02 -56.56
N LEU A 103 -5.60 -6.81 -55.52
CA LEU A 103 -6.54 -7.82 -55.04
C LEU A 103 -7.93 -7.47 -55.57
N VAL A 104 -8.59 -8.46 -56.17
CA VAL A 104 -9.94 -8.33 -56.73
C VAL A 104 -10.89 -9.21 -55.94
N GLY A 105 -12.01 -8.65 -55.49
CA GLY A 105 -13.08 -9.44 -54.89
C GLY A 105 -14.27 -8.59 -54.44
N ALA A 106 -15.17 -9.22 -53.70
CA ALA A 106 -16.45 -8.66 -53.31
C ALA A 106 -16.32 -7.63 -52.16
N THR A 107 -16.88 -6.44 -52.36
CA THR A 107 -16.97 -5.40 -51.31
C THR A 107 -18.40 -4.93 -51.06
N ALA A 108 -19.39 -5.49 -51.76
CA ALA A 108 -20.78 -5.08 -51.66
C ALA A 108 -21.43 -5.61 -50.38
N LEU A 109 -22.24 -4.77 -49.72
CA LEU A 109 -23.11 -5.19 -48.64
C LEU A 109 -24.08 -6.27 -49.16
N GLY A 110 -24.10 -7.45 -48.52
CA GLY A 110 -24.95 -8.58 -48.92
C GLY A 110 -24.23 -9.72 -49.64
N MET A 111 -22.95 -9.59 -50.01
CA MET A 111 -22.16 -10.71 -50.57
C MET A 111 -21.59 -11.67 -49.52
N ASN A 112 -21.97 -11.50 -48.24
CA ASN A 112 -21.54 -12.30 -47.08
C ASN A 112 -20.01 -12.48 -46.89
N ASP A 113 -19.21 -11.59 -47.49
CA ASP A 113 -17.74 -11.53 -47.35
C ASP A 113 -17.32 -10.31 -46.52
N LEU A 114 -17.98 -10.16 -45.37
CA LEU A 114 -17.81 -9.04 -44.44
C LEU A 114 -17.37 -9.59 -43.09
N LEU A 115 -16.26 -9.07 -42.58
CA LEU A 115 -15.62 -9.50 -41.35
C LEU A 115 -15.64 -8.37 -40.32
N THR A 116 -16.06 -8.71 -39.10
CA THR A 116 -15.88 -7.85 -37.93
C THR A 116 -14.42 -7.95 -37.49
N THR A 117 -13.71 -6.83 -37.41
CA THR A 117 -12.28 -6.77 -37.04
C THR A 117 -12.09 -5.84 -35.84
N PRO A 118 -10.99 -5.93 -35.08
CA PRO A 118 -10.75 -5.05 -33.93
C PRO A 118 -10.76 -3.55 -34.29
N VAL A 119 -10.46 -3.22 -35.54
CA VAL A 119 -10.43 -1.86 -36.08
C VAL A 119 -11.74 -1.44 -36.75
N SER A 120 -12.74 -2.32 -36.83
CA SER A 120 -14.07 -2.02 -37.39
C SER A 120 -15.10 -1.58 -36.34
N GLY A 121 -14.71 -1.48 -35.07
CA GLY A 121 -15.61 -1.30 -33.92
C GLY A 121 -16.46 -0.02 -33.88
N LEU A 122 -16.38 0.86 -34.88
CA LEU A 122 -17.06 2.15 -34.92
C LEU A 122 -17.89 2.45 -36.18
N GLY A 123 -18.16 1.50 -37.09
CA GLY A 123 -19.21 1.81 -38.08
C GLY A 123 -19.43 0.94 -39.31
N LEU A 124 -18.47 0.11 -39.76
CA LEU A 124 -18.67 -0.73 -40.95
C LEU A 124 -17.82 -2.00 -40.86
N PRO A 125 -18.33 -3.18 -41.23
CA PRO A 125 -17.50 -4.38 -41.34
C PRO A 125 -16.46 -4.23 -42.46
N MET A 126 -15.32 -4.92 -42.32
CA MET A 126 -14.25 -4.92 -43.31
C MET A 126 -14.53 -5.98 -44.38
N SER A 127 -14.31 -5.68 -45.66
CA SER A 127 -14.43 -6.70 -46.72
C SER A 127 -13.36 -7.78 -46.58
N GLY A 128 -13.65 -9.03 -46.93
CA GLY A 128 -12.69 -10.13 -46.87
C GLY A 128 -11.42 -9.86 -47.68
N VAL A 129 -11.56 -9.22 -48.84
CA VAL A 129 -10.44 -8.77 -49.68
C VAL A 129 -9.54 -7.78 -48.94
N GLU A 130 -10.13 -6.82 -48.23
CA GLU A 130 -9.39 -5.82 -47.44
C GLU A 130 -8.73 -6.44 -46.19
N PHE A 131 -9.37 -7.43 -45.58
CA PHE A 131 -8.76 -8.23 -44.52
C PHE A 131 -7.51 -8.96 -45.04
N HIS A 132 -7.60 -9.63 -46.19
CA HIS A 132 -6.44 -10.28 -46.80
C HIS A 132 -5.36 -9.30 -47.26
N ALA A 133 -5.72 -8.07 -47.65
CA ALA A 133 -4.75 -7.00 -47.89
C ALA A 133 -3.95 -6.64 -46.62
N ASN A 134 -4.62 -6.50 -45.47
CA ASN A 134 -3.96 -6.28 -44.18
C ASN A 134 -3.03 -7.44 -43.81
N VAL A 135 -3.47 -8.69 -44.03
CA VAL A 135 -2.67 -9.90 -43.77
C VAL A 135 -1.43 -9.94 -44.68
N LEU A 136 -1.58 -9.70 -45.97
CA LEU A 136 -0.48 -9.68 -46.94
C LEU A 136 0.56 -8.62 -46.57
N GLU A 137 0.11 -7.40 -46.28
CA GLU A 137 1.01 -6.32 -45.89
C GLU A 137 1.70 -6.61 -44.54
N SER A 138 0.99 -7.23 -43.58
CA SER A 138 1.59 -7.70 -42.32
C SER A 138 2.67 -8.76 -42.54
N ILE A 139 2.47 -9.69 -43.48
CA ILE A 139 3.48 -10.70 -43.86
C ILE A 139 4.69 -10.02 -44.49
N ARG A 140 4.47 -9.08 -45.42
CA ARG A 140 5.54 -8.35 -46.12
C ARG A 140 6.41 -7.54 -45.18
N LYS A 141 5.82 -6.93 -44.15
CA LYS A 141 6.53 -6.17 -43.12
C LYS A 141 7.11 -7.02 -41.99
N HIS A 142 6.91 -8.35 -42.01
CA HIS A 142 7.24 -9.25 -40.90
C HIS A 142 6.62 -8.81 -39.56
N GLN A 143 5.41 -8.25 -39.61
CA GLN A 143 4.67 -7.69 -38.48
C GLN A 143 3.51 -8.57 -38.01
N LEU A 144 3.46 -9.83 -38.46
CA LEU A 144 2.52 -10.80 -37.91
C LEU A 144 2.84 -11.06 -36.44
N ILE A 145 1.85 -10.88 -35.58
CA ILE A 145 2.03 -11.02 -34.14
C ILE A 145 2.00 -12.50 -33.77
N GLN A 146 3.10 -13.00 -33.19
CA GLN A 146 3.22 -14.37 -32.71
C GLN A 146 2.90 -14.49 -31.22
N PHE A 147 2.29 -15.61 -30.84
CA PHE A 147 2.14 -15.96 -29.43
C PHE A 147 3.47 -16.45 -28.87
N SER A 148 3.82 -15.96 -27.68
CA SER A 148 5.00 -16.43 -26.95
C SER A 148 4.85 -17.91 -26.57
N PRO A 149 5.92 -18.72 -26.65
CA PRO A 149 5.86 -20.12 -26.28
C PRO A 149 5.58 -20.27 -24.78
N VAL A 150 4.81 -21.31 -24.44
CA VAL A 150 4.28 -21.54 -23.08
C VAL A 150 5.37 -21.62 -22.02
N TRP A 151 6.54 -22.18 -22.35
CA TRP A 151 7.66 -22.27 -21.41
C TRP A 151 8.19 -20.88 -21.03
N LEU A 152 8.29 -19.97 -22.00
CA LEU A 152 8.81 -18.62 -21.77
C LEU A 152 7.81 -17.80 -20.95
N THR A 153 6.53 -17.90 -21.27
CA THR A 153 5.48 -17.22 -20.48
C THR A 153 5.44 -17.75 -19.05
N THR A 154 5.60 -19.06 -18.84
CA THR A 154 5.64 -19.67 -17.50
C THR A 154 6.82 -19.17 -16.68
N ILE A 155 8.03 -19.14 -17.26
CA ILE A 155 9.23 -18.61 -16.58
C ILE A 155 9.02 -17.14 -16.18
N LEU A 156 8.49 -16.32 -17.10
CA LEU A 156 8.22 -14.90 -16.82
C LEU A 156 7.18 -14.72 -15.72
N VAL A 157 6.11 -15.51 -15.70
CA VAL A 157 5.10 -15.49 -14.64
C VAL A 157 5.72 -15.86 -13.29
N MET A 158 6.58 -16.88 -13.23
CA MET A 158 7.28 -17.24 -11.99
C MET A 158 8.19 -16.11 -11.50
N ILE A 159 8.95 -15.47 -12.39
CA ILE A 159 9.79 -14.32 -12.04
C ILE A 159 8.93 -13.18 -11.48
N VAL A 160 7.83 -12.83 -12.16
CA VAL A 160 6.89 -11.78 -11.74
C VAL A 160 6.24 -12.10 -10.40
N ALA A 161 5.94 -13.38 -10.11
CA ALA A 161 5.37 -13.80 -8.84
C ALA A 161 6.38 -13.70 -7.68
N VAL A 162 7.66 -14.02 -7.93
CA VAL A 162 8.71 -13.97 -6.90
C VAL A 162 9.20 -12.56 -6.64
N LEU A 163 9.25 -11.70 -7.66
CA LEU A 163 9.83 -10.36 -7.55
C LEU A 163 9.26 -9.54 -6.39
N PRO A 164 7.93 -9.40 -6.20
CA PRO A 164 7.30 -8.68 -5.07
C PRO A 164 7.78 -9.13 -3.69
N LEU A 165 8.05 -10.44 -3.52
CA LEU A 165 8.45 -11.01 -2.23
C LEU A 165 9.81 -10.50 -1.72
N LEU A 166 10.66 -9.96 -2.60
CA LEU A 166 11.99 -9.45 -2.23
C LEU A 166 11.97 -8.06 -1.57
N TRP A 167 11.02 -7.21 -1.96
CA TRP A 167 10.97 -5.79 -1.56
C TRP A 167 9.78 -5.48 -0.66
N MET A 168 8.66 -6.21 -0.80
CA MET A 168 7.50 -6.06 0.09
C MET A 168 7.82 -6.18 1.60
N PRO A 169 8.70 -7.10 2.08
CA PRO A 169 8.99 -7.21 3.52
C PRO A 169 9.57 -5.94 4.15
N LYS A 170 10.22 -5.09 3.35
CA LYS A 170 10.86 -3.85 3.83
C LYS A 170 9.90 -2.66 3.85
N LEU A 171 8.70 -2.81 3.31
CA LEU A 171 7.75 -1.72 3.10
C LEU A 171 6.62 -1.76 4.15
N SER A 172 6.09 -0.58 4.47
CA SER A 172 4.82 -0.48 5.20
C SER A 172 3.67 -1.05 4.36
N ALA A 173 2.53 -1.38 4.98
CA ALA A 173 1.42 -2.02 4.27
C ALA A 173 0.90 -1.18 3.09
N LEU A 174 0.81 0.15 3.27
CA LEU A 174 0.37 1.07 2.22
C LEU A 174 1.36 1.12 1.05
N TRP A 175 2.67 1.21 1.33
CA TRP A 175 3.68 1.26 0.29
C TRP A 175 3.81 -0.06 -0.46
N ALA A 176 3.63 -1.20 0.21
CA ALA A 176 3.59 -2.52 -0.43
C ALA A 176 2.40 -2.65 -1.39
N PHE A 177 1.21 -2.16 -1.00
CA PHE A 177 0.04 -2.11 -1.86
C PHE A 177 0.29 -1.22 -3.09
N LEU A 178 0.77 0.01 -2.89
CA LEU A 178 1.04 0.95 -3.99
C LEU A 178 2.11 0.43 -4.96
N SER A 179 3.15 -0.21 -4.42
CA SER A 179 4.18 -0.93 -5.18
C SER A 179 3.59 -2.03 -6.06
N THR A 180 2.71 -2.89 -5.52
CA THR A 180 2.07 -3.94 -6.32
C THR A 180 1.16 -3.38 -7.41
N LEU A 181 0.41 -2.31 -7.12
CA LEU A 181 -0.44 -1.64 -8.11
C LEU A 181 0.38 -1.03 -9.24
N CYS A 182 1.48 -0.35 -8.90
CA CYS A 182 2.42 0.22 -9.86
C CYS A 182 3.04 -0.88 -10.74
N PHE A 183 3.47 -1.98 -10.14
CA PHE A 183 4.04 -3.11 -10.86
C PHE A 183 3.03 -3.77 -11.81
N MET A 184 1.78 -3.93 -11.38
CA MET A 184 0.67 -4.44 -12.18
C MET A 184 0.42 -3.57 -13.43
N MET A 185 0.41 -2.25 -13.24
CA MET A 185 0.25 -1.27 -14.32
C MET A 185 1.43 -1.36 -15.30
N LEU A 186 2.66 -1.45 -14.78
CA LEU A 186 3.87 -1.56 -15.59
C LEU A 186 3.88 -2.83 -16.45
N ILE A 187 3.50 -3.99 -15.89
CA ILE A 187 3.37 -5.25 -16.63
C ILE A 187 2.33 -5.13 -17.75
N THR A 188 1.18 -4.49 -17.46
CA THR A 188 0.09 -4.32 -18.44
C THR A 188 0.54 -3.43 -19.60
N ILE A 189 1.19 -2.29 -19.30
CA ILE A 189 1.73 -1.38 -20.31
C ILE A 189 2.80 -2.09 -21.15
N PHE A 190 3.73 -2.79 -20.50
CA PHE A 190 4.81 -3.51 -21.19
C PHE A 190 4.27 -4.61 -22.11
N SER A 191 3.32 -5.43 -21.62
CA SER A 191 2.63 -6.46 -22.41
C SER A 191 1.87 -5.86 -23.59
N GLY A 192 1.24 -4.70 -23.43
CA GLY A 192 0.53 -4.01 -24.52
C GLY A 192 1.45 -3.37 -25.57
N LEU A 193 2.66 -2.95 -25.20
CA LEU A 193 3.64 -2.36 -26.12
C LEU A 193 4.46 -3.40 -26.90
N LEU A 194 4.69 -4.58 -26.31
CA LEU A 194 5.54 -5.63 -26.88
C LEU A 194 5.19 -6.06 -28.31
N PRO A 195 3.91 -6.22 -28.70
CA PRO A 195 3.53 -6.59 -30.06
C PRO A 195 3.89 -5.55 -31.10
N LYS A 196 3.82 -4.26 -30.73
CA LYS A 196 4.14 -3.16 -31.65
C LYS A 196 5.65 -3.07 -31.90
N LEU A 197 6.46 -3.44 -30.92
CA LEU A 197 7.92 -3.35 -30.99
C LEU A 197 8.56 -4.60 -31.61
N ILE A 198 8.19 -5.79 -31.13
CA ILE A 198 8.87 -7.05 -31.44
C ILE A 198 7.94 -8.06 -32.13
N GLY A 199 6.64 -7.75 -32.29
CA GLY A 199 5.68 -8.66 -32.90
C GLY A 199 5.34 -9.86 -32.02
N VAL A 200 5.59 -9.81 -30.71
CA VAL A 200 5.30 -10.90 -29.77
C VAL A 200 4.20 -10.49 -28.81
N TRP A 201 3.17 -11.32 -28.67
CA TRP A 201 2.12 -11.17 -27.65
C TRP A 201 2.37 -12.11 -26.48
N ILE A 202 2.53 -11.53 -25.29
CA ILE A 202 2.61 -12.25 -24.02
C ILE A 202 1.31 -11.94 -23.25
N PRO A 203 0.41 -12.92 -23.07
CA PRO A 203 -0.81 -12.72 -22.28
C PRO A 203 -0.45 -12.32 -20.84
N PRO A 204 -0.87 -11.13 -20.35
CA PRO A 204 -0.52 -10.67 -19.01
C PRO A 204 -1.39 -11.32 -17.92
N SER A 205 -2.51 -11.97 -18.29
CA SER A 205 -3.51 -12.48 -17.34
C SER A 205 -2.92 -13.36 -16.24
N ALA A 206 -2.10 -14.35 -16.60
CA ALA A 206 -1.47 -15.24 -15.61
C ALA A 206 -0.54 -14.48 -14.64
N ALA A 207 0.22 -13.50 -15.15
CA ALA A 207 1.08 -12.66 -14.34
C ALA A 207 0.26 -11.76 -13.40
N LEU A 208 -0.82 -11.17 -13.89
CA LEU A 208 -1.72 -10.32 -13.09
C LEU A 208 -2.40 -11.12 -11.96
N VAL A 209 -2.89 -12.33 -12.26
CA VAL A 209 -3.49 -13.23 -11.25
C VAL A 209 -2.45 -13.61 -10.19
N SER A 210 -1.22 -13.95 -10.61
CA SER A 210 -0.16 -14.30 -9.66
C SER A 210 0.18 -13.13 -8.72
N LEU A 211 0.21 -11.90 -9.25
CA LEU A 211 0.49 -10.70 -8.47
C LEU A 211 -0.68 -10.34 -7.53
N LEU A 212 -1.91 -10.54 -7.99
CA LEU A 212 -3.12 -10.36 -7.19
C LEU A 212 -3.11 -11.29 -5.97
N LEU A 213 -2.70 -12.55 -6.14
CA LEU A 213 -2.59 -13.51 -5.05
C LEU A 213 -1.39 -13.26 -4.12
N ALA A 214 -0.31 -12.65 -4.63
CA ALA A 214 0.89 -12.36 -3.84
C ALA A 214 0.61 -11.39 -2.67
N TYR A 215 -0.26 -10.38 -2.86
CA TYR A 215 -0.55 -9.38 -1.82
C TYR A 215 -1.26 -9.98 -0.59
N PRO A 216 -2.37 -10.75 -0.72
CA PRO A 216 -3.01 -11.42 0.40
C PRO A 216 -2.06 -12.34 1.19
N ILE A 217 -1.22 -13.11 0.49
CA ILE A 217 -0.24 -14.02 1.12
C ILE A 217 0.76 -13.22 1.94
N TRP A 218 1.27 -12.12 1.40
CA TRP A 218 2.19 -11.25 2.12
C TRP A 218 1.52 -10.58 3.34
N SER A 219 0.30 -10.08 3.16
CA SER A 219 -0.49 -9.43 4.23
C SER A 219 -0.75 -10.40 5.39
N TRP A 220 -1.15 -11.64 5.09
CA TRP A 220 -1.32 -12.70 6.08
C TRP A 220 -0.05 -12.93 6.90
N ARG A 221 1.09 -13.14 6.22
CA ARG A 221 2.36 -13.38 6.90
C ARG A 221 2.79 -12.20 7.79
N LYS A 222 2.53 -10.98 7.34
CA LYS A 222 2.83 -9.77 8.11
C LYS A 222 1.93 -9.64 9.34
N LEU A 223 0.64 -9.97 9.21
CA LEU A 223 -0.30 -10.00 10.33
C LEU A 223 0.10 -11.07 11.36
N GLU A 224 0.49 -12.26 10.92
CA GLU A 224 0.97 -13.32 11.82
C GLU A 224 2.23 -12.89 12.58
N ALA A 225 3.18 -12.23 11.92
CA ALA A 225 4.39 -11.71 12.56
C ALA A 225 4.07 -10.60 13.58
N ALA A 226 3.17 -9.67 13.25
CA ALA A 226 2.73 -8.62 14.15
C ALA A 226 1.99 -9.18 15.38
N GLN A 227 1.18 -10.22 15.18
CA GLN A 227 0.47 -10.90 16.26
C GLN A 227 1.42 -11.60 17.23
N LYS A 228 2.41 -12.34 16.72
CA LYS A 228 3.43 -13.01 17.56
C LYS A 228 4.24 -12.01 18.38
N PHE A 229 4.59 -10.87 17.79
CA PHE A 229 5.30 -9.80 18.49
C PHE A 229 4.46 -9.23 19.65
N LEU A 230 3.17 -8.98 19.42
CA LEU A 230 2.26 -8.49 20.46
C LEU A 230 2.08 -9.51 21.59
N ASP A 231 1.96 -10.80 21.26
CA ASP A 231 1.81 -11.87 22.25
C ASP A 231 3.04 -11.97 23.16
N PHE A 232 4.24 -11.81 22.58
CA PHE A 232 5.49 -11.76 23.35
C PHE A 232 5.53 -10.57 24.31
N GLU A 233 5.13 -9.38 23.87
CA GLU A 233 5.14 -8.17 24.70
C GLU A 233 4.12 -8.25 25.85
N LEU A 234 2.94 -8.82 25.60
CA LEU A 234 1.91 -9.02 26.63
C LEU A 234 2.38 -10.00 27.71
N GLU A 235 3.05 -11.08 27.31
CA GLU A 235 3.59 -12.05 28.26
C GLU A 235 4.73 -11.44 29.09
N TYR A 236 5.59 -10.64 28.46
CA TYR A 236 6.63 -9.86 29.15
C TYR A 236 6.04 -8.90 30.20
N LEU A 237 4.99 -8.15 29.86
CA LEU A 237 4.31 -7.26 30.80
C LEU A 237 3.67 -8.02 31.96
N LYS A 238 2.98 -9.13 31.66
CA LYS A 238 2.37 -9.98 32.68
C LYS A 238 3.41 -10.53 33.65
N GLN A 239 4.57 -10.97 33.17
CA GLN A 239 5.62 -11.51 34.04
C GLN A 239 6.26 -10.43 34.91
N ASN A 240 6.42 -9.20 34.41
CA ASN A 240 7.06 -8.12 35.16
C ASN A 240 6.12 -7.36 36.12
N LEU A 241 4.80 -7.42 35.92
CA LEU A 241 3.81 -6.72 36.76
C LEU A 241 3.19 -7.58 37.88
N VAL A 242 3.54 -8.87 37.98
CA VAL A 242 2.95 -9.78 38.99
C VAL A 242 3.70 -9.71 40.31
N ALA A 243 3.22 -8.82 41.18
CA ALA A 243 3.25 -9.00 42.62
C ALA A 243 1.98 -8.38 43.23
N LEU A 244 0.88 -9.14 43.25
CA LEU A 244 -0.26 -9.12 44.21
C LEU A 244 -1.41 -10.03 43.69
N PRO A 245 -2.29 -10.54 44.57
CA PRO A 245 -3.06 -11.75 44.34
C PRO A 245 -4.18 -11.59 43.31
N THR A 246 -4.25 -12.58 42.42
CA THR A 246 -5.33 -12.80 41.47
C THR A 246 -6.66 -13.08 42.20
N HIS A 247 -7.42 -12.02 42.48
CA HIS A 247 -8.86 -12.11 42.67
C HIS A 247 -9.59 -11.63 41.41
N ALA A 248 -9.40 -12.38 40.32
CA ALA A 248 -10.34 -12.39 39.23
C ALA A 248 -10.90 -13.81 39.18
N GLY A 249 -12.14 -13.97 39.64
CA GLY A 249 -12.88 -15.23 39.55
C GLY A 249 -12.81 -15.77 38.12
N GLY A 250 -12.76 -17.09 38.01
CA GLY A 250 -12.70 -17.80 36.75
C GLY A 250 -13.87 -17.40 35.85
N VAL A 251 -13.61 -16.48 34.92
CA VAL A 251 -14.44 -16.30 33.74
C VAL A 251 -13.91 -17.31 32.73
N SER A 252 -14.55 -18.48 32.68
CA SER A 252 -14.36 -19.45 31.60
C SER A 252 -14.84 -18.82 30.29
N LEU A 253 -13.89 -18.29 29.52
CA LEU A 253 -14.08 -17.66 28.21
C LEU A 253 -14.08 -18.72 27.09
N ASP A 254 -14.95 -19.73 27.21
CA ASP A 254 -14.98 -20.90 26.31
C ASP A 254 -15.66 -20.64 24.95
N GLY A 255 -15.82 -19.39 24.54
CA GLY A 255 -16.51 -19.07 23.28
C GLY A 255 -16.32 -17.67 22.71
N TYR A 256 -15.46 -16.83 23.29
CA TYR A 256 -15.19 -15.48 22.77
C TYR A 256 -13.94 -15.44 21.89
N ASP A 257 -13.99 -14.61 20.86
CA ASP A 257 -12.93 -14.44 19.88
C ASP A 257 -11.61 -14.07 20.58
N LYS A 258 -10.48 -14.61 20.11
CA LYS A 258 -9.16 -14.40 20.75
C LYS A 258 -8.82 -12.91 20.88
N PHE A 259 -9.42 -12.06 20.05
CA PHE A 259 -9.29 -10.61 20.11
C PHE A 259 -9.95 -9.98 21.34
N ASP A 260 -11.14 -10.44 21.72
CA ASP A 260 -11.88 -9.90 22.88
C ASP A 260 -11.17 -10.22 24.20
N THR A 261 -10.62 -11.43 24.30
CA THR A 261 -9.79 -11.82 25.46
C THR A 261 -8.56 -10.94 25.60
N ARG A 262 -7.98 -10.45 24.48
CA ARG A 262 -6.80 -9.56 24.47
C ARG A 262 -7.15 -8.12 24.81
N ILE A 263 -8.27 -7.58 24.30
CA ILE A 263 -8.78 -6.26 24.70
C ILE A 263 -9.06 -6.25 26.21
N ALA A 264 -9.63 -7.33 26.73
CA ALA A 264 -9.85 -7.48 28.17
C ALA A 264 -8.53 -7.45 28.95
N GLN A 265 -7.49 -8.16 28.50
CA GLN A 265 -6.16 -8.14 29.15
C GLN A 265 -5.51 -6.75 29.14
N VAL A 266 -5.49 -6.05 28.01
CA VAL A 266 -4.94 -4.67 27.94
C VAL A 266 -5.71 -3.71 28.85
N ARG A 267 -7.04 -3.85 28.90
CA ARG A 267 -7.88 -3.04 29.79
C ARG A 267 -7.58 -3.33 31.26
N ILE A 268 -7.42 -4.59 31.64
CA ILE A 268 -7.04 -4.99 33.01
C ILE A 268 -5.66 -4.41 33.36
N ALA A 269 -4.67 -4.53 32.49
CA ALA A 269 -3.32 -3.98 32.72
C ALA A 269 -3.34 -2.44 32.87
N SER A 270 -4.09 -1.73 32.02
CA SER A 270 -4.24 -0.27 32.14
C SER A 270 -4.97 0.12 33.43
N GLN A 271 -5.95 -0.66 33.87
CA GLN A 271 -6.65 -0.44 35.14
C GLN A 271 -5.72 -0.70 36.34
N GLN A 272 -4.88 -1.72 36.28
CA GLN A 272 -3.87 -2.02 37.31
C GLN A 272 -2.85 -0.90 37.45
N LEU A 273 -2.34 -0.35 36.34
CA LEU A 273 -1.38 0.76 36.39
C LEU A 273 -2.00 1.99 37.06
N ARG A 274 -3.26 2.31 36.72
CA ARG A 274 -4.00 3.41 37.35
C ARG A 274 -4.28 3.15 38.82
N PHE A 275 -4.59 1.91 39.19
CA PHE A 275 -4.79 1.53 40.58
C PHE A 275 -3.51 1.72 41.40
N LEU A 276 -2.37 1.21 40.93
CA LEU A 276 -1.08 1.37 41.62
C LEU A 276 -0.67 2.85 41.75
N GLN A 277 -0.95 3.67 40.74
CA GLN A 277 -0.71 5.12 40.81
C GLN A 277 -1.59 5.80 41.86
N ASN A 278 -2.86 5.42 41.95
CA ASN A 278 -3.80 5.96 42.94
C ASN A 278 -3.51 5.45 44.34
N ASP A 279 -3.15 4.18 44.50
CA ASP A 279 -2.78 3.57 45.79
C ASP A 279 -1.50 4.19 46.35
N ARG A 280 -0.49 4.41 45.50
CA ARG A 280 0.70 5.19 45.85
C ARG A 280 0.31 6.61 46.29
N LYS A 281 -0.64 7.26 45.60
CA LYS A 281 -1.12 8.61 45.95
C LYS A 281 -1.82 8.64 47.30
N GLU A 282 -2.69 7.67 47.57
CA GLU A 282 -3.42 7.56 48.84
C GLU A 282 -2.49 7.26 50.00
N THR A 283 -1.56 6.31 49.81
CA THR A 283 -0.54 5.96 50.82
C THR A 283 0.34 7.17 51.16
N LEU A 284 0.78 7.93 50.16
CA LEU A 284 1.58 9.14 50.38
C LEU A 284 0.77 10.25 51.08
N ALA A 285 -0.53 10.41 50.75
CA ALA A 285 -1.41 11.35 51.42
C ALA A 285 -1.71 10.96 52.88
N PHE A 286 -1.77 9.67 53.18
CA PHE A 286 -1.96 9.15 54.53
C PHE A 286 -0.71 9.36 55.40
N ILE A 287 0.46 8.93 54.91
CA ILE A 287 1.76 9.14 55.59
C ILE A 287 1.99 10.64 55.84
N SER A 288 1.57 11.49 54.90
CA SER A 288 1.64 12.95 55.01
C SER A 288 0.91 13.50 56.23
N HIS A 289 -0.33 13.04 56.43
CA HIS A 289 -1.20 13.51 57.49
C HIS A 289 -0.68 13.08 58.87
N ASP A 290 -0.24 11.82 58.96
CA ASP A 290 0.15 11.20 60.23
C ASP A 290 1.57 11.55 60.68
N LEU A 291 2.45 12.02 59.79
CA LEU A 291 3.74 12.60 60.18
C LEU A 291 3.62 14.05 60.65
N ARG A 292 2.70 14.83 60.07
CA ARG A 292 2.55 16.25 60.40
C ARG A 292 2.01 16.47 61.80
N ALA A 293 0.99 15.72 62.20
CA ALA A 293 0.34 15.87 63.50
C ALA A 293 1.28 15.67 64.72
N PRO A 294 2.08 14.59 64.81
CA PRO A 294 2.98 14.39 65.94
C PRO A 294 4.17 15.37 65.93
N LEU A 295 4.71 15.72 64.76
CA LEU A 295 5.81 16.69 64.65
C LEU A 295 5.37 18.11 65.05
N ALA A 296 4.17 18.52 64.65
CA ALA A 296 3.59 19.80 65.05
C ALA A 296 3.27 19.83 66.57
N SER A 297 2.72 18.75 67.10
CA SER A 297 2.44 18.63 68.54
C SER A 297 3.72 18.62 69.39
N ALA A 298 4.78 17.94 68.93
CA ALA A 298 6.08 17.96 69.60
C ALA A 298 6.74 19.35 69.60
N LEU A 299 6.60 20.11 68.51
CA LEU A 299 7.06 21.50 68.42
C LEU A 299 6.28 22.42 69.37
N MET A 300 4.96 22.31 69.41
CA MET A 300 4.10 23.11 70.32
C MET A 300 4.36 22.79 71.80
N ALA A 301 4.59 21.51 72.15
CA ALA A 301 4.93 21.11 73.52
C ALA A 301 6.31 21.64 73.95
N LEU A 302 7.27 21.71 73.03
CA LEU A 302 8.60 22.28 73.28
C LEU A 302 8.59 23.80 73.41
N GLU A 303 7.64 24.50 72.78
CA GLU A 303 7.45 25.95 72.96
C GLU A 303 6.99 26.31 74.39
N GLN A 304 6.37 25.37 75.12
CA GLN A 304 5.90 25.58 76.49
C GLN A 304 6.94 25.29 77.58
N GLU A 305 8.00 24.52 77.31
CA GLU A 305 9.07 24.24 78.30
C GLU A 305 10.37 25.01 77.99
N SER A 306 10.60 26.12 78.69
CA SER A 306 11.73 27.05 78.47
C SER A 306 13.14 26.50 78.76
N ARG A 307 13.29 25.21 79.11
CA ARG A 307 14.57 24.60 79.50
C ARG A 307 15.08 23.49 78.60
N LEU A 308 14.29 22.96 77.66
CA LEU A 308 14.73 21.89 76.76
C LEU A 308 15.28 22.48 75.44
N SER A 309 16.61 22.54 75.42
CA SER A 309 17.54 22.99 74.38
C SER A 309 16.97 23.33 73.00
N THR A 310 17.30 24.53 72.52
CA THR A 310 17.22 25.02 71.14
C THR A 310 17.64 24.02 70.05
N ARG A 311 18.42 22.97 70.38
CA ARG A 311 18.81 21.88 69.47
C ARG A 311 17.67 20.92 69.12
N LEU A 312 16.79 20.59 70.07
CA LEU A 312 15.64 19.69 69.83
C LEU A 312 14.57 20.38 68.98
N HIS A 313 14.29 21.64 69.28
CA HIS A 313 13.41 22.48 68.48
C HIS A 313 13.90 22.60 67.02
N LYS A 314 15.21 22.90 66.82
CA LYS A 314 15.80 22.97 65.48
C LYS A 314 15.74 21.63 64.72
N SER A 315 15.96 20.51 65.40
CA SER A 315 15.97 19.19 64.76
C SER A 315 14.54 18.75 64.36
N LEU A 316 13.54 19.03 65.20
CA LEU A 316 12.14 18.72 64.92
C LEU A 316 11.53 19.66 63.88
N SER A 317 11.90 20.95 63.88
CA SER A 317 11.48 21.89 62.83
C SER A 317 12.10 21.52 61.49
N GLN A 318 13.37 21.08 61.47
CA GLN A 318 14.00 20.54 60.25
C GLN A 318 13.32 19.26 59.77
N ALA A 319 12.98 18.32 60.67
CA ALA A 319 12.28 17.10 60.29
C ALA A 319 10.87 17.38 59.73
N LEU A 320 10.14 18.33 60.33
CA LEU A 320 8.84 18.79 59.83
C LEU A 320 8.97 19.45 58.45
N SER A 321 9.95 20.35 58.27
CA SER A 321 10.22 21.00 56.98
C SER A 321 10.53 19.98 55.89
N LEU A 322 11.42 19.01 56.17
CA LEU A 322 11.76 17.95 55.21
C LEU A 322 10.56 17.09 54.84
N ALA A 323 9.69 16.76 55.80
CA ALA A 323 8.45 16.06 55.53
C ALA A 323 7.53 16.90 54.63
N GLU A 324 7.32 18.17 54.96
CA GLU A 324 6.49 19.07 54.16
C GLU A 324 7.01 19.29 52.74
N ASP A 325 8.32 19.44 52.58
CA ASP A 325 8.96 19.63 51.28
C ASP A 325 8.84 18.38 50.40
N PHE A 326 9.07 17.18 50.97
CA PHE A 326 8.85 15.91 50.27
C PHE A 326 7.40 15.75 49.80
N LEU A 327 6.45 16.14 50.65
CA LEU A 327 5.02 16.07 50.36
C LEU A 327 4.61 17.04 49.26
N GLN A 328 5.16 18.25 49.27
CA GLN A 328 4.92 19.25 48.22
C GLN A 328 5.47 18.76 46.87
N ALA A 329 6.69 18.21 46.85
CA ALA A 329 7.28 17.64 45.64
C ALA A 329 6.43 16.48 45.09
N SER A 330 6.00 15.55 45.96
CA SER A 330 5.15 14.44 45.53
C SER A 330 3.78 14.90 45.01
N ARG A 331 3.19 15.95 45.59
CA ARG A 331 1.93 16.53 45.09
C ARG A 331 2.12 17.19 43.73
N ALA A 332 3.26 17.83 43.49
CA ALA A 332 3.58 18.47 42.22
C ALA A 332 3.71 17.46 41.07
N GLU A 333 4.36 16.31 41.29
CA GLU A 333 4.47 15.23 40.30
C GLU A 333 3.12 14.59 39.94
N MET A 334 2.12 14.72 40.82
CA MET A 334 0.83 14.02 40.72
C MET A 334 -0.32 14.90 40.21
N ILE A 335 -0.07 16.18 39.90
CA ILE A 335 -1.13 17.06 39.40
C ILE A 335 -1.35 16.84 37.90
N GLU A 336 -2.62 16.67 37.52
CA GLU A 336 -3.01 16.56 36.13
C GLU A 336 -3.08 17.93 35.45
N VAL A 337 -2.54 18.02 34.23
CA VAL A 337 -2.54 19.24 33.40
C VAL A 337 -3.96 19.77 33.12
N SER A 338 -4.98 18.90 33.21
CA SER A 338 -6.40 19.24 33.10
C SER A 338 -6.88 20.22 34.18
N SER A 339 -6.20 20.28 35.33
CA SER A 339 -6.56 21.09 36.49
C SER A 339 -5.92 22.48 36.53
N PHE A 340 -5.14 22.84 35.50
CA PHE A 340 -4.44 24.12 35.44
C PHE A 340 -5.36 25.27 35.02
N ASN A 341 -5.28 26.37 35.77
CA ASN A 341 -6.03 27.60 35.56
C ASN A 341 -5.13 28.69 34.96
N GLU A 342 -5.72 29.69 34.30
CA GLU A 342 -5.00 30.88 33.85
C GLU A 342 -4.68 31.79 35.05
N ILE A 343 -3.41 32.15 35.19
CA ILE A 343 -2.87 32.90 36.32
C ILE A 343 -2.02 34.05 35.78
N ASP A 344 -2.10 35.21 36.44
CA ASP A 344 -1.16 36.30 36.22
C ASP A 344 0.19 35.98 36.88
N PHE A 345 1.16 35.63 36.05
CA PHE A 345 2.49 35.27 36.48
C PHE A 345 3.30 36.47 36.98
N ALA A 346 3.09 37.68 36.44
CA ALA A 346 3.80 38.86 36.91
C ALA A 346 3.36 39.19 38.35
N GLY A 347 2.06 39.21 38.62
CA GLY A 347 1.51 39.35 39.98
C GLY A 347 1.98 38.25 40.94
N LEU A 348 2.09 37.01 40.46
CA LEU A 348 2.62 35.89 41.24
C LEU A 348 4.07 36.09 41.68
N VAL A 349 4.92 36.59 40.78
CA VAL A 349 6.33 36.87 41.09
C VAL A 349 6.44 38.02 42.10
N HIS A 350 5.62 39.08 41.95
CA HIS A 350 5.55 40.16 42.95
C HIS A 350 5.24 39.62 44.35
N GLN A 351 4.19 38.80 44.46
CA GLN A 351 3.79 38.15 45.71
C GLN A 351 4.92 37.31 46.32
N ALA A 352 5.62 36.50 45.51
CA ALA A 352 6.71 35.65 46.01
C ALA A 352 7.92 36.46 46.51
N VAL A 353 8.23 37.60 45.90
CA VAL A 353 9.31 38.48 46.36
C VAL A 353 8.90 39.26 47.62
N ASP A 354 7.62 39.62 47.77
CA ASP A 354 7.08 40.20 49.01
C ASP A 354 7.21 39.21 50.17
N ASP A 355 6.81 37.96 49.96
CA ASP A 355 6.88 36.92 50.98
C ASP A 355 8.32 36.56 51.39
N ALA A 356 9.31 36.75 50.51
CA ALA A 356 10.72 36.53 50.80
C ALA A 356 11.43 37.74 51.47
N TYR A 357 10.75 38.89 51.56
CA TYR A 357 11.37 40.16 51.94
C TYR A 357 11.91 40.16 53.37
N ASP A 358 11.14 39.62 54.32
CA ASP A 358 11.55 39.53 55.73
C ASP A 358 12.80 38.67 55.92
N ALA A 359 12.91 37.57 55.18
CA ALA A 359 14.07 36.69 55.20
C ALA A 359 15.32 37.38 54.65
N ALA A 360 15.17 38.20 53.61
CA ALA A 360 16.27 38.97 53.02
C ALA A 360 16.78 40.07 53.96
N ILE A 361 15.89 40.79 54.65
CA ILE A 361 16.26 41.81 55.63
C ILE A 361 17.07 41.19 56.77
N LEU A 362 16.63 40.05 57.31
CA LEU A 362 17.34 39.36 58.39
C LEU A 362 18.79 38.99 58.02
N LYS A 363 19.06 38.78 56.73
CA LYS A 363 20.41 38.50 56.19
C LYS A 363 21.11 39.72 55.59
N SER A 364 20.52 40.91 55.68
CA SER A 364 21.04 42.15 55.08
C SER A 364 21.24 42.07 53.56
N ILE A 365 20.39 41.31 52.86
CA ILE A 365 20.40 41.16 51.40
C ILE A 365 19.34 42.08 50.80
N VAL A 366 19.69 42.78 49.71
CA VAL A 366 18.76 43.68 48.99
C VAL A 366 18.17 42.94 47.80
N LEU A 367 16.84 42.79 47.77
CA LEU A 367 16.11 42.22 46.64
C LEU A 367 15.77 43.32 45.63
N GLN A 368 16.38 43.26 44.44
CA GLN A 368 16.03 44.13 43.31
C GLN A 368 14.95 43.47 42.45
N ARG A 369 13.90 44.23 42.09
CA ARG A 369 12.75 43.73 41.32
C ARG A 369 12.75 44.36 39.93
N GLU A 370 13.12 43.57 38.93
CA GLU A 370 12.98 43.92 37.50
C GLU A 370 11.91 43.01 36.88
N ILE A 371 10.64 43.38 37.05
CA ILE A 371 9.48 42.62 36.57
C ILE A 371 8.79 43.45 35.49
N VAL A 372 8.36 42.79 34.41
CA VAL A 372 7.72 43.43 33.26
C VAL A 372 6.42 44.12 33.69
N GLU A 373 6.20 45.36 33.26
CA GLU A 373 4.94 46.06 33.48
C GLU A 373 3.84 45.46 32.58
N GLY A 374 2.92 44.69 33.18
CA GLY A 374 1.77 44.10 32.50
C GLY A 374 1.34 42.74 33.07
N ILE A 375 0.17 42.25 32.67
CA ILE A 375 -0.33 40.92 33.06
C ILE A 375 0.29 39.87 32.14
N VAL A 376 0.92 38.86 32.73
CA VAL A 376 1.53 37.75 31.98
C VAL A 376 0.75 36.47 32.26
N TRP A 377 -0.12 36.07 31.33
CA TRP A 377 -0.96 34.88 31.51
C TRP A 377 -0.17 33.59 31.34
N VAL A 378 -0.18 32.74 32.36
CA VAL A 378 0.37 31.38 32.34
C VAL A 378 -0.67 30.39 32.83
N ARG A 379 -0.72 29.21 32.20
CA ARG A 379 -1.60 28.13 32.62
C ARG A 379 -0.88 27.23 33.63
N GLY A 380 -1.35 27.21 34.88
CA GLY A 380 -0.71 26.43 35.94
C GLY A 380 -1.54 26.31 37.21
N ASN A 381 -0.92 25.81 38.28
CA ASN A 381 -1.47 25.85 39.63
C ASN A 381 -0.79 26.97 40.43
N PHE A 382 -1.58 27.92 40.94
CA PHE A 382 -1.07 29.11 41.63
C PHE A 382 -0.15 28.74 42.80
N GLY A 383 -0.59 27.82 43.67
CA GLY A 383 0.16 27.45 44.87
C GLY A 383 1.50 26.80 44.55
N LEU A 384 1.56 25.93 43.53
CA LEU A 384 2.81 25.30 43.12
C LEU A 384 3.79 26.29 42.49
N LEU A 385 3.31 27.13 41.57
CA LEU A 385 4.16 28.12 40.89
C LEU A 385 4.68 29.17 41.88
N HIS A 386 3.81 29.65 42.78
CA HIS A 386 4.20 30.56 43.85
C HIS A 386 5.31 29.95 44.70
N ARG A 387 5.15 28.70 45.12
CA ARG A 387 6.13 28.00 45.96
C ARG A 387 7.44 27.75 45.23
N ALA A 388 7.40 27.37 43.96
CA ALA A 388 8.61 27.19 43.16
C ALA A 388 9.42 28.50 43.05
N LEU A 389 8.75 29.62 42.80
CA LEU A 389 9.36 30.95 42.78
C LEU A 389 9.91 31.34 44.14
N LEU A 390 9.11 31.17 45.21
CA LEU A 390 9.53 31.48 46.57
C LEU A 390 10.76 30.66 46.98
N ASN A 391 10.82 29.36 46.65
CA ASN A 391 11.99 28.52 46.93
C ASN A 391 13.24 28.98 46.16
N LEU A 392 13.09 29.40 44.90
CA LEU A 392 14.20 29.95 44.13
C LEU A 392 14.73 31.24 44.76
N ILE A 393 13.84 32.13 45.19
CA ILE A 393 14.22 33.40 45.82
C ILE A 393 14.87 33.15 47.19
N LEU A 394 14.27 32.30 48.02
CA LEU A 394 14.81 31.95 49.34
C LEU A 394 16.15 31.19 49.27
N ASN A 395 16.42 30.47 48.18
CA ASN A 395 17.74 29.87 47.95
C ASN A 395 18.81 30.90 47.54
N ALA A 396 18.39 32.01 46.92
CA ALA A 396 19.27 33.11 46.54
C ALA A 396 19.57 34.08 47.70
N VAL A 397 18.70 34.10 48.72
CA VAL A 397 18.82 34.85 49.99
C VAL A 397 19.52 33.99 51.04
#